data_AF-A0A519K7N4-F1
#
_entry.id   AF-A0A519K7N4-F1
#
_cell.length_a   1.000
_cell.length_b   1.000
_cell.length_c   1.000
_cell.angle_alpha   90.00
_cell.angle_beta   90.00
_cell.angle_gamma   90.00
#
_symmetry.space_group_name_H-M   'P 1'
#
loop_
_entity.id
_entity.type
_entity.pdbx_description
1 polymer ?
#
loop_
_entity_poly.entity_id
_entity_poly.type
_entity_poly.pdbx_seq_one_letter_code
_entity_poly.pdbx_strand_id
1 'polypeptide(L)'
;MKKLNIKYIIAGAAFFCCLLARAQQDPEYTHYMYNMSVINPAYATDNEGVINIGGLYRTQWVGAVGAPKTASVFVHSPIFKRVEAGISVVSDEIGDVVKENNIYADFAYVLPLSE
;
A
#
# COMPACT_ATOMS: atom_id res chain seq x y z
N MET A 1 -40.51 2.66 38.11
CA MET A 1 -39.16 2.74 37.52
C MET A 1 -39.28 2.50 36.02
N LYS A 2 -38.94 3.47 35.16
CA LYS A 2 -39.04 3.31 33.70
C LYS A 2 -38.07 2.21 33.27
N LYS A 3 -38.55 1.13 32.66
CA LYS A 3 -37.69 0.06 32.13
C LYS A 3 -36.84 0.66 31.01
N LEU A 4 -35.52 0.71 31.20
CA LEU A 4 -34.59 1.20 30.19
C LEU A 4 -34.60 0.22 29.01
N ASN A 5 -34.98 0.70 27.83
CA ASN A 5 -35.18 -0.16 26.66
C ASN A 5 -33.81 -0.52 26.06
N ILE A 6 -33.53 -1.83 25.94
CA ILE A 6 -32.23 -2.37 25.51
C ILE A 6 -31.75 -1.81 24.17
N LYS A 7 -32.68 -1.42 23.29
CA LYS A 7 -32.39 -0.77 22.00
C LYS A 7 -31.61 0.53 22.16
N TYR A 8 -31.93 1.34 23.17
CA TYR A 8 -31.23 2.60 23.42
C TYR A 8 -29.82 2.39 24.00
N ILE A 9 -29.64 1.31 24.77
CA ILE A 9 -28.32 0.92 25.29
C ILE A 9 -27.40 0.50 24.14
N ILE A 10 -27.91 -0.31 23.21
CA ILE A 10 -27.15 -0.75 22.02
C ILE A 10 -26.81 0.44 21.12
N ALA A 11 -27.78 1.33 20.86
CA ALA A 11 -27.55 2.53 20.05
C ALA A 11 -26.52 3.48 20.70
N GLY A 12 -26.60 3.67 22.02
CA GLY A 12 -25.62 4.46 22.77
C GLY A 12 -24.22 3.85 22.72
N ALA A 13 -24.11 2.54 22.93
CA ALA A 13 -22.82 1.84 22.86
C ALA A 13 -22.18 1.92 21.46
N ALA A 14 -22.98 1.77 20.40
CA ALA A 14 -22.50 1.93 19.03
C ALA A 14 -21.99 3.36 18.76
N PHE A 15 -22.73 4.38 19.20
CA PHE A 15 -22.31 5.78 19.07
C PHE A 15 -20.99 6.06 19.79
N PHE A 16 -20.82 5.60 21.02
CA PHE A 16 -19.57 5.75 21.77
C PHE A 16 -18.39 4.99 21.13
N CYS A 17 -18.65 3.84 20.50
CA CYS A 17 -17.63 3.08 19.78
C CYS A 17 -17.10 3.85 18.57
N CYS A 18 -17.96 4.56 17.83
CA CYS A 18 -17.55 5.39 16.70
C CYS A 18 -16.62 6.56 17.11
N LEU A 19 -16.74 7.07 18.33
CA LEU A 19 -15.87 8.15 18.84
C LEU A 19 -14.43 7.69 19.09
N LEU A 20 -14.19 6.38 19.15
CA LEU A 20 -12.85 5.80 19.35
C LEU A 20 -12.15 5.47 18.03
N ALA A 21 -12.81 5.65 16.89
CA ALA A 21 -12.19 5.40 15.59
C ALA A 21 -11.04 6.39 15.33
N ARG A 22 -9.90 5.86 14.88
CA ARG A 22 -8.75 6.63 14.40
C ARG A 22 -8.79 6.61 12.88
N ALA A 23 -8.71 7.77 12.23
CA ALA A 23 -8.46 7.83 10.80
C ALA A 23 -6.98 7.50 10.55
N GLN A 24 -6.70 6.65 9.56
CA GLN A 24 -5.36 6.40 9.04
C GLN A 24 -5.19 7.21 7.75
N GLN A 25 -4.04 7.84 7.59
CA GLN A 25 -3.69 8.55 6.35
C GLN A 25 -2.54 7.79 5.71
N ASP A 26 -2.82 7.14 4.59
CA ASP A 26 -1.79 6.44 3.84
C ASP A 26 -0.91 7.46 3.09
N PRO A 27 0.40 7.22 3.00
CA PRO A 27 1.30 7.99 2.15
C PRO A 27 0.90 7.92 0.67
N GLU A 28 0.90 9.08 -0.02
CA GLU A 28 0.64 9.11 -1.46
C GLU A 28 1.86 8.64 -2.28
N TYR A 29 1.80 7.42 -2.80
CA TYR A 29 2.85 6.84 -3.65
C TYR A 29 2.72 7.29 -5.12
N THR A 30 3.40 8.38 -5.49
CA THR A 30 3.35 8.89 -6.87
C THR A 30 4.39 8.26 -7.82
N HIS A 31 5.29 7.41 -7.32
CA HIS A 31 6.33 6.75 -8.12
C HIS A 31 5.85 5.41 -8.73
N TYR A 32 4.54 5.19 -8.75
CA TYR A 32 3.89 4.00 -9.31
C TYR A 32 4.28 3.72 -10.76
N MET A 33 4.68 4.75 -11.52
CA MET A 33 5.17 4.59 -12.90
C MET A 33 6.42 3.71 -13.00
N TYR A 34 7.22 3.63 -11.94
CA TYR A 34 8.44 2.82 -11.88
C TYR A 34 8.23 1.47 -11.16
N ASN A 35 7.25 1.40 -10.26
CA ASN A 35 6.83 0.18 -9.58
C ASN A 35 5.31 0.18 -9.38
N MET A 36 4.57 -0.30 -10.39
CA MET A 36 3.11 -0.35 -10.36
C MET A 36 2.59 -1.39 -9.38
N SER A 37 3.39 -2.42 -9.09
CA SER A 37 2.98 -3.57 -8.26
C SER A 37 2.59 -3.18 -6.85
N VAL A 38 3.18 -2.09 -6.32
CA VAL A 38 2.80 -1.50 -5.01
C VAL A 38 1.34 -1.05 -4.97
N ILE A 39 0.78 -0.63 -6.10
CA ILE A 39 -0.64 -0.24 -6.22
C ILE A 39 -1.49 -1.42 -6.72
N ASN A 40 -0.97 -2.20 -7.67
CA ASN A 40 -1.68 -3.33 -8.26
C ASN A 40 -0.81 -4.61 -8.23
N PRO A 41 -1.03 -5.50 -7.25
CA PRO A 41 -0.28 -6.76 -7.15
C PRO A 41 -0.43 -7.70 -8.36
N ALA A 42 -1.43 -7.48 -9.21
CA ALA A 42 -1.66 -8.24 -10.44
C ALA A 42 -0.99 -7.62 -11.68
N TYR A 43 -0.19 -6.55 -11.50
CA TYR A 43 0.57 -5.96 -12.59
C TYR A 43 1.71 -6.90 -13.00
N ALA A 44 1.65 -7.38 -14.23
CA ALA A 44 2.76 -8.08 -14.86
C ALA A 44 3.66 -7.07 -15.57
N THR A 45 4.97 -7.30 -15.47
CA THR A 45 5.98 -6.62 -16.27
C THR A 45 5.84 -7.02 -17.74
N ASP A 46 6.05 -6.07 -18.65
CA ASP A 46 5.86 -6.27 -20.10
C ASP A 46 7.04 -7.02 -20.76
N ASN A 47 7.99 -7.55 -19.98
CA ASN A 47 9.20 -8.18 -20.49
C ASN A 47 9.30 -9.63 -20.05
N GLU A 48 8.88 -10.54 -20.92
CA GLU A 48 9.01 -11.97 -20.68
C GLU A 48 10.48 -12.37 -20.41
N GLY A 49 10.68 -13.11 -19.31
CA GLY A 49 11.98 -13.69 -18.96
C GLY A 49 12.99 -12.75 -18.30
N VAL A 50 12.62 -11.50 -18.01
CA VAL A 50 13.54 -10.52 -17.39
C VAL A 50 13.20 -10.31 -15.92
N ILE A 51 14.22 -10.35 -15.06
CA ILE A 51 14.06 -9.94 -13.66
C ILE A 51 14.15 -8.42 -13.60
N ASN A 52 13.10 -7.77 -13.07
CA ASN A 52 13.06 -6.33 -12.87
C ASN A 52 13.38 -6.01 -11.40
N ILE A 53 14.49 -5.32 -11.16
CA ILE A 53 14.93 -4.90 -9.83
C ILE A 53 15.11 -3.39 -9.84
N GLY A 54 14.61 -2.73 -8.82
CA GLY A 54 14.74 -1.28 -8.70
C GLY A 54 14.76 -0.78 -7.27
N GLY A 55 15.33 0.41 -7.13
CA GLY A 55 15.33 1.18 -5.89
C GLY A 55 14.92 2.61 -6.21
N LEU A 56 14.02 3.16 -5.42
CA LEU A 56 13.50 4.51 -5.56
C LEU A 56 13.65 5.22 -4.22
N TYR A 57 14.15 6.45 -4.27
CA TYR A 57 14.20 7.34 -3.11
C TYR A 57 13.65 8.70 -3.53
N ARG A 58 12.65 9.16 -2.80
CA ARG A 58 11.98 10.43 -3.04
C ARG A 58 12.01 11.26 -1.77
N THR A 59 12.42 12.51 -1.91
CA THR A 59 12.20 13.54 -0.90
C THR A 59 11.34 14.65 -1.50
N GLN A 60 10.34 15.10 -0.76
CA GLN A 60 9.43 16.16 -1.18
C GLN A 60 9.59 17.37 -0.27
N TRP A 61 9.23 18.56 -0.76
CA TRP A 61 9.25 19.80 0.04
C TRP A 61 10.60 20.02 0.73
N VAL A 62 11.70 19.83 -0.03
CA VAL A 62 13.06 19.86 0.50
C VAL A 62 13.31 21.17 1.27
N GLY A 63 13.82 21.05 2.50
CA GLY A 63 14.05 22.17 3.41
C GLY A 63 12.88 22.46 4.36
N ALA A 64 11.70 21.86 4.18
CA ALA A 64 10.62 21.92 5.15
C ALA A 64 10.87 20.99 6.35
N VAL A 65 10.47 21.43 7.54
CA VAL A 65 10.50 20.59 8.75
C VAL A 65 9.47 19.47 8.60
N GLY A 66 9.89 18.23 8.79
CA GLY A 66 9.02 17.06 8.57
C GLY A 66 8.73 16.75 7.10
N ALA A 67 9.57 17.21 6.18
CA ALA A 67 9.49 16.91 4.75
C ALA A 67 9.28 15.40 4.48
N PRO A 68 8.26 15.00 3.69
CA PRO A 68 8.02 13.62 3.31
C PRO A 68 9.21 12.97 2.61
N LYS A 69 9.53 11.75 3.03
CA LYS A 69 10.55 10.90 2.43
C LYS A 69 9.96 9.51 2.21
N THR A 70 10.16 8.99 1.01
CA THR A 70 9.73 7.65 0.63
C THR A 70 10.92 6.91 0.05
N ALA A 71 11.20 5.72 0.54
CA ALA A 71 12.16 4.80 -0.02
C ALA A 71 11.46 3.51 -0.40
N SER A 72 11.72 2.97 -1.58
CA SER A 72 11.20 1.66 -1.96
C SER A 72 12.24 0.85 -2.70
N VAL A 73 12.31 -0.43 -2.40
CA VAL A 73 13.09 -1.42 -3.15
C VAL A 73 12.16 -2.53 -3.59
N PHE A 74 12.37 -3.04 -4.80
CA PHE A 74 11.51 -4.07 -5.34
C PHE A 74 12.29 -5.02 -6.25
N VAL A 75 11.77 -6.24 -6.33
CA VAL A 75 12.16 -7.23 -7.32
C VAL A 75 10.91 -7.94 -7.84
N HIS A 76 10.77 -7.98 -9.16
CA HIS A 76 9.73 -8.71 -9.88
C HIS A 76 10.41 -9.69 -10.82
N SER A 77 9.90 -10.91 -10.90
CA SER A 77 10.43 -11.92 -11.79
C SER A 77 9.30 -12.77 -12.39
N PRO A 78 9.41 -13.14 -13.66
CA PRO A 78 8.67 -14.29 -14.19
C PRO A 78 9.19 -15.55 -13.47
N ILE A 79 8.29 -16.30 -12.84
CA ILE A 79 8.64 -17.52 -12.10
C ILE A 79 8.24 -18.76 -12.91
N PHE A 80 7.13 -18.67 -13.64
CA PHE A 80 6.69 -19.70 -14.59
C PHE A 80 6.15 -19.05 -15.86
N LYS A 81 5.83 -19.88 -16.86
CA LYS A 81 5.15 -19.42 -18.07
C LYS A 81 3.86 -18.68 -17.67
N ARG A 82 3.77 -17.39 -18.05
CA ARG A 82 2.64 -16.50 -17.74
C ARG A 82 2.42 -16.20 -16.25
N VAL A 83 3.37 -16.52 -15.38
CA VAL A 83 3.27 -16.23 -13.96
C VAL A 83 4.43 -15.34 -13.57
N GLU A 84 4.11 -14.19 -13.04
CA GLU A 84 5.07 -13.28 -12.44
C GLU A 84 4.76 -13.13 -10.97
N ALA A 85 5.80 -12.99 -10.17
CA ALA A 85 5.64 -12.62 -8.77
C ALA A 85 6.74 -11.65 -8.37
N GLY A 86 6.48 -10.95 -7.29
CA GLY A 86 7.37 -9.92 -6.82
C GLY A 86 7.29 -9.71 -5.32
N ILE A 87 8.29 -9.00 -4.82
CA ILE A 87 8.30 -8.48 -3.47
C ILE A 87 8.75 -7.03 -3.52
N SER A 88 8.05 -6.18 -2.79
CA SER A 88 8.38 -4.77 -2.65
C SER A 88 8.43 -4.41 -1.17
N VAL A 89 9.44 -3.65 -0.76
CA VAL A 89 9.50 -3.03 0.57
C VAL A 89 9.44 -1.52 0.37
N VAL A 90 8.49 -0.88 1.03
CA VAL A 90 8.26 0.57 0.97
C VAL A 90 8.35 1.12 2.38
N SER A 91 9.12 2.18 2.54
CA SER A 91 9.30 2.90 3.80
C SER A 91 8.93 4.36 3.58
N ASP A 92 7.94 4.83 4.32
CA ASP A 92 7.43 6.18 4.25
C ASP A 92 7.62 6.88 5.60
N GLU A 93 8.18 8.08 5.55
CA GLU A 93 8.43 8.94 6.71
C GLU A 93 7.92 10.36 6.39
N ILE A 94 6.94 10.83 7.14
CA ILE A 94 6.41 12.20 7.05
C ILE A 94 6.54 12.82 8.44
N GLY A 95 7.67 13.49 8.65
CA GLY A 95 8.03 14.04 9.96
C GLY A 95 7.89 13.01 11.08
N ASP A 96 7.35 13.46 12.23
CA ASP A 96 7.10 12.60 13.39
C ASP A 96 5.66 12.04 13.42
N VAL A 97 4.89 12.21 12.33
CA VAL A 97 3.46 11.90 12.30
C VAL A 97 3.17 10.58 11.59
N VAL A 98 3.91 10.28 10.51
CA VAL A 98 3.75 9.04 9.75
C VAL A 98 5.10 8.37 9.62
N LYS A 99 5.16 7.12 10.08
CA LYS A 99 6.31 6.25 9.91
C LYS A 99 5.83 4.84 9.62
N GLU A 100 5.82 4.49 8.35
CA GLU A 100 5.21 3.26 7.86
C GLU A 100 6.24 2.44 7.08
N ASN A 101 6.22 1.15 7.32
CA ASN A 101 7.03 0.19 6.58
C ASN A 101 6.10 -0.91 6.09
N ASN A 102 5.92 -0.94 4.78
CA ASN A 102 5.05 -1.89 4.11
C ASN A 102 5.88 -2.90 3.34
N ILE A 103 5.48 -4.17 3.43
CA ILE A 103 6.04 -5.27 2.66
C ILE A 103 4.91 -5.84 1.82
N TYR A 104 5.10 -5.81 0.51
CA TYR A 104 4.15 -6.32 -0.47
C TYR A 104 4.69 -7.58 -1.10
N ALA A 105 3.81 -8.54 -1.33
CA ALA A 105 4.06 -9.72 -2.13
C ALA A 105 3.04 -9.74 -3.26
N ASP A 106 3.54 -9.79 -4.48
CA ASP A 106 2.77 -9.55 -5.69
C ASP A 106 2.68 -10.84 -6.50
N PHE A 107 1.54 -11.07 -7.15
CA PHE A 107 1.31 -12.24 -8.00
C PHE A 107 0.44 -11.85 -9.18
N ALA A 108 0.96 -12.05 -10.39
CA ALA A 108 0.30 -11.73 -11.63
C ALA A 108 0.25 -12.95 -12.57
N TYR A 109 -0.90 -13.15 -13.21
CA TYR A 109 -1.07 -14.13 -14.27
C TYR A 109 -1.32 -13.44 -15.61
N VAL A 110 -0.43 -13.64 -16.58
CA VAL A 110 -0.52 -13.03 -17.90
C VAL A 110 -1.54 -13.80 -18.74
N LEU A 111 -2.67 -13.15 -19.04
CA LEU A 111 -3.72 -13.72 -19.86
C LEU A 111 -3.30 -13.71 -21.35
N PRO A 112 -3.32 -14.86 -22.04
CA PRO A 112 -3.10 -14.90 -23.48
C PRO A 112 -4.38 -14.43 -24.19
N LEU A 113 -4.42 -13.16 -24.58
CA LEU A 113 -5.58 -12.59 -25.29
C LEU A 113 -5.46 -12.85 -26.80
N SER A 114 -5.73 -14.11 -27.21
CA SER A 114 -5.70 -14.63 -28.60
C SER A 114 -4.38 -14.44 -29.37
N GLU A 115 -4.18 -15.21 -30.45
CA GLU A 115 -2.89 -15.53 -31.09
C GLU A 115 -2.00 -14.34 -31.47
#